data_AF-A0A660NS29-F1
#
_entry.id   AF-A0A660NS29-F1
#
_cell.length_a   1.000
_cell.length_b   1.000
_cell.length_c   1.000
_cell.angle_alpha   90.00
_cell.angle_beta   90.00
_cell.angle_gamma   90.00
#
_symmetry.space_group_name_H-M   'P 1'
#
loop_
_entity.id
_entity.type
_entity.pdbx_description
1 polymer ?
#
loop_
_entity_poly.entity_id
_entity_poly.type
_entity_poly.pdbx_seq_one_letter_code
_entity_poly.pdbx_strand_id
1 'polypeptide(L)'
;VMTSLTHTVVPTDILIRRIGEKHLTPYETLQKAADTTRCIHIAYIAEGYTEAEMPTFLNDCRTAMEALFAHEPFKALRNRFNVIAVKSPSAESGTSNPGKGIWKNTALHSNFNTFYSDRYLTTLHLKTLHNWLAGTPYEHIIVLVNTENYGGGGILNSYNLSMVRHSAFKPVVVHEFGHSFAGLGDEYGYDDIPMYPHDIEPWEANLTTLVDFKSKWSDMVTPGTPVPTPQPADLDRPNANQKLWKIGAYEPAGYTKHGVYRAYPDCRMRTNQNPNFCPVCQRAITKLIKFYTE
;
A
#
# COMPACT_ATOMS: atom_id res chain seq x y z
N VAL A 1 11.25 9.17 21.29
CA VAL A 1 10.87 7.75 21.49
C VAL A 1 9.62 7.74 22.35
N MET A 2 8.48 7.26 21.84
CA MET A 2 7.24 7.16 22.64
C MET A 2 7.23 5.91 23.53
N THR A 3 7.89 4.82 23.09
CA THR A 3 8.07 3.58 23.84
C THR A 3 9.33 2.85 23.35
N SER A 4 9.93 2.00 24.17
CA SER A 4 11.10 1.18 23.82
C SER A 4 11.08 -0.17 24.54
N LEU A 5 11.45 -1.24 23.84
CA LEU A 5 11.63 -2.58 24.40
C LEU A 5 12.98 -3.15 23.97
N THR A 6 13.69 -3.79 24.88
CA THR A 6 14.93 -4.53 24.60
C THR A 6 14.83 -5.91 25.23
N HIS A 7 15.17 -6.95 24.46
CA HIS A 7 15.23 -8.33 24.95
C HIS A 7 16.33 -9.10 24.21
N THR A 8 16.81 -10.19 24.82
CA THR A 8 17.78 -11.10 24.20
C THR A 8 17.06 -12.28 23.58
N VAL A 9 17.46 -12.68 22.38
CA VAL A 9 17.00 -13.91 21.73
C VAL A 9 18.16 -14.89 21.69
N VAL A 10 18.00 -16.05 22.34
CA VAL A 10 18.99 -17.13 22.30
C VAL A 10 18.56 -18.11 21.20
N PRO A 11 19.33 -18.29 20.11
CA PRO A 11 18.88 -19.10 18.97
C PRO A 11 18.53 -20.57 19.29
N THR A 12 19.04 -21.09 20.41
CA THR A 12 18.79 -22.46 20.89
C THR A 12 17.67 -22.54 21.94
N ASP A 13 16.97 -21.45 22.23
CA ASP A 13 15.82 -21.46 23.14
C ASP A 13 14.73 -22.41 22.62
N ILE A 14 14.40 -23.40 23.44
CA ILE A 14 13.43 -24.45 23.13
C ILE A 14 12.00 -23.93 22.96
N LEU A 15 11.71 -22.71 23.43
CA LEU A 15 10.39 -22.07 23.30
C LEU A 15 10.26 -21.23 22.04
N ILE A 16 11.31 -21.12 21.20
CA ILE A 16 11.17 -20.57 19.85
C ILE A 16 10.29 -21.52 19.04
N ARG A 17 9.01 -21.14 18.88
CA ARG A 17 8.03 -21.93 18.16
C ARG A 17 8.47 -22.14 16.71
N ARG A 18 8.61 -23.41 16.31
CA ARG A 18 8.79 -23.81 14.91
C ARG A 18 7.44 -23.84 14.19
N ILE A 19 7.34 -23.13 13.08
CA ILE A 19 6.14 -23.02 12.24
C ILE A 19 6.55 -22.92 10.78
N GLY A 20 5.69 -23.35 9.85
CA GLY A 20 5.99 -23.36 8.42
C GLY A 20 6.81 -24.56 7.93
N GLU A 21 7.08 -25.53 8.80
CA GLU A 21 7.80 -26.77 8.44
C GLU A 21 6.87 -27.89 7.96
N LYS A 22 5.58 -27.84 8.33
CA LYS A 22 4.55 -28.86 8.04
C LYS A 22 3.20 -28.18 7.81
N HIS A 23 2.32 -28.82 7.05
CA HIS A 23 0.97 -28.34 6.75
C HIS A 23 0.93 -26.90 6.21
N LEU A 24 1.84 -26.60 5.27
CA LEU A 24 1.88 -25.29 4.63
C LEU A 24 0.54 -24.98 3.98
N THR A 25 0.10 -23.73 4.11
CA THR A 25 -1.07 -23.25 3.40
C THR A 25 -0.81 -23.38 1.90
N PRO A 26 -1.73 -24.00 1.13
CA PRO A 26 -1.55 -24.15 -0.30
C PRO A 26 -1.32 -22.78 -0.96
N TYR A 27 -0.35 -22.69 -1.86
CA TYR A 27 -0.08 -21.46 -2.60
C TYR A 27 0.28 -21.75 -4.05
N GLU A 28 0.19 -20.73 -4.90
CA GLU A 28 0.62 -20.78 -6.30
C GLU A 28 1.65 -19.68 -6.55
N THR A 29 2.71 -19.99 -7.30
CA THR A 29 3.64 -18.95 -7.78
C THR A 29 3.06 -18.34 -9.05
N LEU A 30 2.71 -17.06 -8.99
CA LEU A 30 2.14 -16.31 -10.12
C LEU A 30 3.22 -15.72 -11.02
N GLN A 31 4.36 -15.34 -10.43
CA GLN A 31 5.51 -14.82 -11.15
C GLN A 31 6.79 -15.18 -10.40
N LYS A 32 7.79 -15.66 -11.14
CA LYS A 32 9.15 -15.82 -10.62
C LYS A 32 10.00 -14.62 -11.02
N ALA A 33 10.79 -14.10 -10.09
CA ALA A 33 11.79 -13.07 -10.42
C ALA A 33 12.88 -13.63 -11.34
N ALA A 34 13.57 -12.74 -12.06
CA ALA A 34 14.70 -13.12 -12.91
C ALA A 34 15.90 -13.63 -12.10
N ASP A 35 16.19 -12.99 -10.97
CA ASP A 35 17.19 -13.41 -9.98
C ASP A 35 16.50 -13.63 -8.64
N THR A 36 16.25 -14.88 -8.26
CA THR A 36 15.56 -15.21 -7.01
C THR A 36 16.41 -15.06 -5.76
N THR A 37 17.68 -14.67 -5.89
CA THR A 37 18.56 -14.35 -4.75
C THR A 37 18.56 -12.87 -4.41
N ARG A 38 18.08 -12.03 -5.34
CA ARG A 38 18.00 -10.56 -5.23
C ARG A 38 16.67 -10.09 -5.80
N CYS A 39 15.59 -10.50 -5.16
CA CYS A 39 14.24 -10.13 -5.54
C CYS A 39 13.39 -9.81 -4.32
N ILE A 40 12.33 -9.05 -4.58
CA ILE A 40 11.30 -8.74 -3.60
C ILE A 40 10.20 -9.80 -3.67
N HIS A 41 9.82 -10.33 -2.52
CA HIS A 41 8.78 -11.33 -2.37
C HIS A 41 7.44 -10.69 -1.97
N ILE A 42 6.46 -10.75 -2.89
CA ILE A 42 5.08 -10.35 -2.63
C ILE A 42 4.22 -11.59 -2.42
N ALA A 43 3.48 -11.63 -1.31
CA ALA A 43 2.45 -12.62 -1.06
C ALA A 43 1.05 -11.99 -1.13
N TYR A 44 0.25 -12.41 -2.10
CA TYR A 44 -1.19 -12.24 -2.03
C TYR A 44 -1.78 -13.26 -1.06
N ILE A 45 -2.76 -12.85 -0.25
CA ILE A 45 -3.46 -13.74 0.67
C ILE A 45 -4.98 -13.55 0.57
N ALA A 46 -5.70 -14.68 0.58
CA ALA A 46 -7.14 -14.70 0.43
C ALA A 46 -7.85 -14.33 1.74
N GLU A 47 -8.75 -13.36 1.69
CA GLU A 47 -9.64 -13.03 2.81
C GLU A 47 -11.10 -12.99 2.34
N GLY A 48 -11.95 -13.75 3.02
CA GLY A 48 -13.35 -13.87 2.64
C GLY A 48 -13.62 -14.76 1.43
N TYR A 49 -12.67 -15.64 1.06
CA TYR A 49 -12.85 -16.64 0.01
C TYR A 49 -12.95 -18.02 0.66
N THR A 50 -14.05 -18.73 0.41
CA THR A 50 -14.17 -20.14 0.74
C THR A 50 -13.26 -21.00 -0.12
N GLU A 51 -13.08 -22.28 0.23
CA GLU A 51 -12.27 -23.22 -0.55
C GLU A 51 -12.73 -23.31 -2.02
N ALA A 52 -14.04 -23.30 -2.25
CA ALA A 52 -14.64 -23.33 -3.60
C ALA A 52 -14.36 -22.05 -4.42
N GLU A 53 -14.04 -20.92 -3.76
CA GLU A 53 -13.78 -19.63 -4.41
C GLU A 53 -12.28 -19.38 -4.68
N MET A 54 -11.41 -20.33 -4.35
CA MET A 54 -9.96 -20.20 -4.60
C MET A 54 -9.58 -20.00 -6.07
N PRO A 55 -10.26 -20.60 -7.06
CA PRO A 55 -10.04 -20.25 -8.46
C PRO A 55 -10.31 -18.78 -8.76
N THR A 56 -11.36 -18.20 -8.14
CA THR A 56 -11.69 -16.78 -8.26
C THR A 56 -10.61 -15.92 -7.61
N PHE A 57 -10.17 -16.26 -6.39
CA PHE A 57 -9.05 -15.59 -5.71
C PHE A 57 -7.79 -15.53 -6.57
N LEU A 58 -7.42 -16.63 -7.23
CA LEU A 58 -6.24 -16.65 -8.10
C LEU A 58 -6.39 -15.71 -9.30
N ASN A 59 -7.58 -15.61 -9.89
CA ASN A 59 -7.86 -14.65 -10.96
C ASN A 59 -7.75 -13.20 -10.46
N ASP A 60 -8.20 -12.94 -9.24
CA ASP A 60 -8.10 -11.63 -8.61
C ASP A 60 -6.66 -11.24 -8.31
N CYS A 61 -5.84 -12.19 -7.86
CA CYS A 61 -4.41 -11.98 -7.67
C CYS A 61 -3.72 -11.60 -8.98
N ARG A 62 -4.03 -12.29 -10.09
CA ARG A 62 -3.50 -11.93 -11.42
C ARG A 62 -3.97 -10.54 -11.84
N THR A 63 -5.22 -10.19 -11.55
CA THR A 63 -5.76 -8.86 -11.83
C THR A 63 -5.03 -7.76 -11.04
N ALA A 64 -4.80 -7.96 -9.75
CA ALA A 64 -4.04 -7.04 -8.90
C ALA A 64 -2.58 -6.93 -9.34
N MET A 65 -1.96 -8.06 -9.69
CA MET A 65 -0.58 -8.13 -10.14
C MET A 65 -0.38 -7.35 -11.44
N GLU A 66 -1.26 -7.53 -12.43
CA GLU A 66 -1.20 -6.75 -13.66
C GLU A 66 -1.54 -5.28 -13.44
N ALA A 67 -2.44 -4.96 -12.51
CA ALA A 67 -2.69 -3.56 -12.13
C ALA A 67 -1.42 -2.91 -11.56
N LEU A 68 -0.72 -3.58 -10.64
CA LEU A 68 0.53 -3.09 -10.07
C LEU A 68 1.61 -2.89 -11.15
N PHE A 69 1.88 -3.92 -11.95
CA PHE A 69 2.92 -3.87 -12.98
C PHE A 69 2.55 -3.08 -14.24
N ALA A 70 1.36 -2.48 -14.30
CA ALA A 70 1.04 -1.48 -15.30
C ALA A 70 1.59 -0.08 -14.96
N HIS A 71 2.00 0.16 -13.70
CA HIS A 71 2.45 1.47 -13.22
C HIS A 71 3.98 1.52 -13.12
N GLU A 72 4.58 2.64 -13.56
CA GLU A 72 6.00 2.89 -13.29
C GLU A 72 6.23 3.25 -11.81
N PRO A 73 7.35 2.84 -11.20
CA PRO A 73 8.47 2.08 -11.78
C PRO A 73 8.30 0.55 -11.69
N PHE A 74 7.20 0.04 -11.13
CA PHE A 74 6.96 -1.40 -11.00
C PHE A 74 7.00 -2.10 -12.36
N LYS A 75 6.45 -1.47 -13.39
CA LYS A 75 6.47 -1.96 -14.76
C LYS A 75 7.89 -2.22 -15.27
N ALA A 76 8.76 -1.21 -15.26
CA ALA A 76 10.15 -1.35 -15.71
C ALA A 76 10.98 -2.32 -14.85
N LEU A 77 10.62 -2.46 -13.56
CA LEU A 77 11.34 -3.29 -12.60
C LEU A 77 10.63 -4.61 -12.28
N ARG A 78 9.64 -5.03 -13.09
CA ARG A 78 8.79 -6.21 -12.84
C ARG A 78 9.58 -7.48 -12.61
N ASN A 79 10.71 -7.63 -13.30
CA ASN A 79 11.59 -8.79 -13.20
C ASN A 79 12.28 -8.94 -11.82
N ARG A 80 12.17 -7.94 -10.94
CA ARG A 80 12.73 -7.95 -9.57
C ARG A 80 11.76 -8.50 -8.53
N PHE A 81 10.57 -8.94 -8.94
CA PHE A 81 9.53 -9.39 -8.02
C PHE A 81 9.21 -10.86 -8.20
N ASN A 82 9.21 -11.60 -7.09
CA ASN A 82 8.68 -12.95 -6.98
C ASN A 82 7.32 -12.86 -6.29
N VAL A 83 6.28 -13.39 -6.93
CA VAL A 83 4.89 -13.19 -6.51
C VAL A 83 4.20 -14.53 -6.30
N ILE A 84 3.63 -14.72 -5.13
CA ILE A 84 2.84 -15.90 -4.77
C ILE A 84 1.41 -15.51 -4.37
N ALA A 85 0.49 -16.46 -4.49
CA ALA A 85 -0.88 -16.36 -4.00
C ALA A 85 -1.16 -17.48 -3.01
N VAL A 86 -1.33 -17.13 -1.73
CA VAL A 86 -1.58 -18.04 -0.61
C VAL A 86 -3.08 -18.21 -0.41
N LYS A 87 -3.54 -19.46 -0.51
CA LYS A 87 -4.95 -19.86 -0.48
C LYS A 87 -5.37 -20.14 0.96
N SER A 88 -5.62 -19.10 1.74
CA SER A 88 -6.14 -19.17 3.11
C SER A 88 -7.68 -19.20 3.10
N PRO A 89 -8.33 -20.37 3.21
CA PRO A 89 -9.78 -20.47 3.11
C PRO A 89 -10.49 -19.86 4.32
N SER A 90 -11.50 -19.05 4.04
CA SER A 90 -12.52 -18.61 5.01
C SER A 90 -13.62 -19.66 5.15
N ALA A 91 -14.23 -19.72 6.34
CA ALA A 91 -15.45 -20.52 6.53
C ALA A 91 -16.66 -19.87 5.82
N GLU A 92 -16.67 -18.55 5.71
CA GLU A 92 -17.72 -17.79 5.04
C GLU A 92 -17.17 -16.90 3.92
N SER A 93 -17.95 -16.76 2.84
CA SER A 93 -17.65 -15.81 1.76
C SER A 93 -17.97 -14.37 2.19
N GLY A 94 -17.12 -13.41 1.84
CA GLY A 94 -17.26 -12.00 2.22
C GLY A 94 -16.43 -11.58 3.43
N THR A 95 -16.75 -10.44 4.03
CA THR A 95 -16.10 -9.92 5.25
C THR A 95 -17.13 -9.32 6.21
N SER A 96 -16.74 -9.09 7.46
CA SER A 96 -17.61 -8.48 8.47
C SER A 96 -17.88 -7.01 8.16
N ASN A 97 -19.11 -6.55 8.46
CA ASN A 97 -19.51 -5.15 8.41
C ASN A 97 -20.26 -4.81 9.72
N PRO A 98 -19.54 -4.44 10.78
CA PRO A 98 -20.11 -4.16 12.10
C PRO A 98 -21.18 -3.08 12.11
N GLY A 99 -21.03 -2.02 11.30
CA GLY A 99 -22.01 -0.94 11.18
C GLY A 99 -23.37 -1.41 10.63
N LYS A 100 -23.40 -2.58 9.98
CA LYS A 100 -24.63 -3.25 9.51
C LYS A 100 -25.02 -4.47 10.37
N GLY A 101 -24.34 -4.71 11.49
CA GLY A 101 -24.54 -5.89 12.33
C GLY A 101 -24.07 -7.21 11.71
N ILE A 102 -23.25 -7.16 10.66
CA ILE A 102 -22.77 -8.35 9.94
C ILE A 102 -21.43 -8.78 10.50
N TRP A 103 -21.36 -10.01 10.98
CA TRP A 103 -20.12 -10.64 11.46
C TRP A 103 -19.94 -11.98 10.76
N LYS A 104 -18.76 -12.18 10.14
CA LYS A 104 -18.42 -13.38 9.37
C LYS A 104 -17.17 -14.04 9.92
N ASN A 105 -17.14 -15.36 9.87
CA ASN A 105 -15.98 -16.17 10.19
C ASN A 105 -15.07 -16.34 8.96
N THR A 106 -14.07 -15.47 8.85
CA THR A 106 -13.14 -15.41 7.72
C THR A 106 -11.71 -15.67 8.15
N ALA A 107 -10.84 -16.02 7.19
CA ALA A 107 -9.46 -16.44 7.44
C ALA A 107 -8.65 -15.44 8.28
N LEU A 108 -8.87 -14.14 8.09
CA LEU A 108 -8.18 -13.05 8.78
C LEU A 108 -9.09 -12.22 9.67
N HIS A 109 -10.38 -12.54 9.77
CA HIS A 109 -11.37 -11.78 10.54
C HIS A 109 -11.35 -10.28 10.22
N SER A 110 -11.19 -9.93 8.93
CA SER A 110 -11.25 -8.53 8.51
C SER A 110 -12.65 -7.94 8.78
N ASN A 111 -12.70 -6.63 8.98
CA ASN A 111 -13.96 -5.92 9.18
C ASN A 111 -13.89 -4.47 8.71
N PHE A 112 -15.02 -3.98 8.17
CA PHE A 112 -15.27 -2.55 7.95
C PHE A 112 -15.44 -1.80 9.28
N ASN A 113 -15.60 -0.48 9.23
CA ASN A 113 -15.84 0.37 10.39
C ASN A 113 -14.67 0.41 11.40
N THR A 114 -13.45 0.15 10.96
CA THR A 114 -12.25 0.31 11.81
C THR A 114 -12.17 1.76 12.28
N PHE A 115 -12.01 1.97 13.59
CA PHE A 115 -12.06 3.29 14.24
C PHE A 115 -13.34 4.09 13.94
N TYR A 116 -14.47 3.39 13.74
CA TYR A 116 -15.76 3.98 13.36
C TYR A 116 -15.76 4.68 11.98
N SER A 117 -14.74 4.44 11.15
CA SER A 117 -14.71 4.92 9.77
C SER A 117 -15.32 3.88 8.82
N ASP A 118 -16.48 4.19 8.23
CA ASP A 118 -17.31 3.24 7.48
C ASP A 118 -16.58 2.42 6.42
N ARG A 119 -15.68 3.08 5.68
CA ARG A 119 -14.95 2.47 4.56
C ARG A 119 -13.60 1.90 4.97
N TYR A 120 -13.19 2.09 6.23
CA TYR A 120 -11.91 1.57 6.68
C TYR A 120 -12.02 0.09 7.01
N LEU A 121 -11.48 -0.72 6.09
CA LEU A 121 -11.49 -2.17 6.14
C LEU A 121 -10.08 -2.64 6.54
N THR A 122 -9.96 -3.30 7.68
CA THR A 122 -8.66 -3.77 8.20
C THR A 122 -8.78 -5.15 8.83
N THR A 123 -7.64 -5.75 9.15
CA THR A 123 -7.53 -6.84 10.15
C THR A 123 -6.52 -6.47 11.23
N LEU A 124 -6.90 -6.70 12.49
CA LEU A 124 -5.98 -6.58 13.63
C LEU A 124 -5.38 -7.94 14.03
N HIS A 125 -5.71 -9.02 13.30
CA HIS A 125 -5.27 -10.38 13.58
C HIS A 125 -3.90 -10.69 12.92
N LEU A 126 -2.90 -9.84 13.17
CA LEU A 126 -1.58 -9.92 12.52
C LEU A 126 -0.89 -11.26 12.71
N LYS A 127 -0.99 -11.86 13.92
CA LYS A 127 -0.43 -13.19 14.18
C LYS A 127 -1.08 -14.26 13.29
N THR A 128 -2.39 -14.19 13.07
CA THR A 128 -3.11 -15.12 12.18
C THR A 128 -2.67 -14.92 10.74
N LEU A 129 -2.54 -13.67 10.28
CA LEU A 129 -2.00 -13.33 8.96
C LEU A 129 -0.62 -13.97 8.72
N HIS A 130 0.34 -13.76 9.63
CA HIS A 130 1.67 -14.33 9.51
C HIS A 130 1.69 -15.86 9.68
N ASN A 131 0.76 -16.46 10.43
CA ASN A 131 0.63 -17.92 10.52
C ASN A 131 0.19 -18.54 9.19
N TRP A 132 -0.73 -17.90 8.45
CA TRP A 132 -1.13 -18.36 7.11
C TRP A 132 0.01 -18.29 6.08
N LEU A 133 0.94 -17.34 6.26
CA LEU A 133 2.09 -17.17 5.37
C LEU A 133 3.31 -18.01 5.78
N ALA A 134 3.30 -18.61 6.97
CA ALA A 134 4.44 -19.34 7.51
C ALA A 134 4.85 -20.51 6.59
N GLY A 135 6.15 -20.58 6.27
CA GLY A 135 6.72 -21.57 5.34
C GLY A 135 6.75 -21.11 3.88
N THR A 136 6.20 -19.93 3.56
CA THR A 136 6.33 -19.30 2.24
C THR A 136 7.34 -18.15 2.31
N PRO A 137 8.17 -17.91 1.27
CA PRO A 137 9.00 -16.71 1.21
C PRO A 137 8.15 -15.46 0.93
N TYR A 138 8.07 -14.52 1.87
CA TYR A 138 7.37 -13.25 1.72
C TYR A 138 8.08 -12.11 2.46
N GLU A 139 7.97 -10.90 1.91
CA GLU A 139 8.45 -9.65 2.52
C GLU A 139 7.33 -8.60 2.56
N HIS A 140 6.48 -8.56 1.52
CA HIS A 140 5.33 -7.68 1.44
C HIS A 140 4.04 -8.46 1.23
N ILE A 141 2.95 -8.00 1.86
CA ILE A 141 1.68 -8.70 1.92
C ILE A 141 0.59 -7.86 1.26
N ILE A 142 -0.19 -8.49 0.38
CA ILE A 142 -1.40 -7.91 -0.20
C ILE A 142 -2.60 -8.82 0.12
N VAL A 143 -3.46 -8.36 1.03
CA VAL A 143 -4.71 -9.02 1.39
C VAL A 143 -5.79 -8.63 0.39
N LEU A 144 -6.36 -9.62 -0.28
CA LEU A 144 -7.49 -9.43 -1.18
C LEU A 144 -8.77 -9.85 -0.48
N VAL A 145 -9.73 -8.93 -0.35
CA VAL A 145 -11.00 -9.19 0.34
C VAL A 145 -12.13 -9.36 -0.66
N ASN A 146 -12.82 -10.51 -0.59
CA ASN A 146 -13.94 -10.87 -1.48
C ASN A 146 -15.21 -10.06 -1.16
N THR A 147 -15.24 -8.77 -1.45
CA THR A 147 -16.38 -7.90 -1.18
C THR A 147 -16.57 -6.83 -2.25
N GLU A 148 -17.84 -6.45 -2.46
CA GLU A 148 -18.26 -5.35 -3.35
C GLU A 148 -18.21 -3.99 -2.66
N ASN A 149 -18.23 -3.95 -1.33
CA ASN A 149 -18.18 -2.70 -0.59
C ASN A 149 -16.80 -2.03 -0.77
N TYR A 150 -16.80 -0.73 -1.05
CA TYR A 150 -15.57 0.05 -1.16
C TYR A 150 -14.86 0.14 0.21
N GLY A 151 -13.63 -0.35 0.28
CA GLY A 151 -12.76 -0.18 1.44
C GLY A 151 -11.41 -0.87 1.29
N GLY A 152 -10.47 -0.44 2.11
CA GLY A 152 -9.11 -0.94 2.10
C GLY A 152 -8.24 -0.13 3.05
N GLY A 153 -6.94 -0.36 2.96
CA GLY A 153 -5.91 0.40 3.66
C GLY A 153 -4.52 -0.20 3.44
N GLY A 154 -3.50 0.64 3.53
CA GLY A 154 -2.11 0.26 3.45
C GLY A 154 -1.32 0.94 4.56
N ILE A 155 -0.49 0.16 5.27
CA ILE A 155 0.41 0.68 6.30
C ILE A 155 1.81 0.14 6.02
N LEU A 156 2.81 1.03 6.03
CA LEU A 156 4.22 0.71 5.73
C LEU A 156 4.68 -0.53 6.49
N ASN A 157 5.18 -1.53 5.76
CA ASN A 157 5.71 -2.81 6.27
C ASN A 157 4.74 -3.61 7.17
N SER A 158 3.45 -3.27 7.16
CA SER A 158 2.39 -4.10 7.75
C SER A 158 1.75 -4.94 6.65
N TYR A 159 0.78 -4.37 5.93
CA TYR A 159 0.15 -5.00 4.76
C TYR A 159 -0.61 -3.97 3.93
N ASN A 160 -0.86 -4.31 2.67
CA ASN A 160 -1.91 -3.75 1.83
C ASN A 160 -3.17 -4.60 2.01
N LEU A 161 -4.33 -3.98 2.15
CA LEU A 161 -5.62 -4.64 2.07
C LEU A 161 -6.53 -3.89 1.11
N SER A 162 -7.11 -4.60 0.14
CA SER A 162 -8.06 -4.02 -0.81
C SER A 162 -9.28 -4.91 -1.06
N MET A 163 -10.45 -4.29 -1.20
CA MET A 163 -11.63 -4.93 -1.76
C MET A 163 -11.41 -5.30 -3.23
N VAL A 164 -12.06 -6.37 -3.69
CA VAL A 164 -11.83 -6.92 -5.05
C VAL A 164 -13.02 -6.76 -5.99
N ARG A 165 -14.26 -6.84 -5.50
CA ARG A 165 -15.48 -6.82 -6.34
C ARG A 165 -16.01 -5.41 -6.59
N HIS A 166 -15.19 -4.39 -6.37
CA HIS A 166 -15.55 -3.00 -6.59
C HIS A 166 -14.83 -2.44 -7.83
N SER A 167 -15.48 -1.54 -8.58
CA SER A 167 -14.92 -0.96 -9.82
C SER A 167 -13.58 -0.24 -9.59
N ALA A 168 -13.38 0.32 -8.40
CA ALA A 168 -12.14 0.97 -7.97
C ALA A 168 -11.03 0.02 -7.49
N PHE A 169 -11.19 -1.31 -7.56
CA PHE A 169 -10.19 -2.27 -7.05
C PHE A 169 -8.78 -2.00 -7.59
N LYS A 170 -8.63 -1.92 -8.92
CA LYS A 170 -7.32 -1.77 -9.57
C LYS A 170 -6.56 -0.50 -9.12
N PRO A 171 -7.15 0.70 -9.14
CA PRO A 171 -6.43 1.88 -8.64
C PRO A 171 -6.18 1.83 -7.13
N VAL A 172 -7.13 1.33 -6.34
CA VAL A 172 -7.01 1.29 -4.87
C VAL A 172 -5.91 0.32 -4.44
N VAL A 173 -5.87 -0.91 -4.94
CA VAL A 173 -4.82 -1.86 -4.55
C VAL A 173 -3.41 -1.33 -4.87
N VAL A 174 -3.24 -0.52 -5.92
CA VAL A 174 -1.96 0.12 -6.25
C VAL A 174 -1.66 1.29 -5.31
N HIS A 175 -2.66 2.11 -4.98
CA HIS A 175 -2.56 3.19 -3.99
C HIS A 175 -2.13 2.64 -2.61
N GLU A 176 -2.83 1.62 -2.10
CA GLU A 176 -2.51 1.00 -0.81
C GLU A 176 -1.14 0.30 -0.81
N PHE A 177 -0.68 -0.17 -1.99
CA PHE A 177 0.68 -0.66 -2.11
C PHE A 177 1.71 0.46 -2.04
N GLY A 178 1.39 1.67 -2.51
CA GLY A 178 2.22 2.86 -2.30
C GLY A 178 2.54 3.12 -0.81
N HIS A 179 1.54 2.98 0.07
CA HIS A 179 1.74 3.08 1.52
C HIS A 179 2.53 1.89 2.07
N SER A 180 2.03 0.67 1.86
CA SER A 180 2.55 -0.53 2.54
C SER A 180 3.93 -0.96 2.07
N PHE A 181 4.28 -0.68 0.81
CA PHE A 181 5.59 -0.96 0.24
C PHE A 181 6.51 0.24 0.41
N ALA A 182 6.16 1.40 -0.15
CA ALA A 182 7.08 2.54 -0.28
C ALA A 182 6.96 3.61 0.82
N GLY A 183 6.01 3.48 1.75
CA GLY A 183 5.82 4.45 2.83
C GLY A 183 5.48 5.83 2.31
N LEU A 184 4.76 5.90 1.19
CA LEU A 184 4.27 7.16 0.65
C LEU A 184 3.13 7.66 1.53
N GLY A 185 3.05 8.97 1.76
CA GLY A 185 1.92 9.61 2.40
C GLY A 185 0.81 9.94 1.41
N ASP A 186 -0.41 10.13 1.92
CA ASP A 186 -1.52 10.59 1.09
C ASP A 186 -1.35 12.04 0.64
N GLU A 187 -1.53 12.27 -0.66
CA GLU A 187 -1.34 13.57 -1.30
C GLU A 187 -2.66 14.35 -1.42
N TYR A 188 -3.78 13.80 -0.97
CA TYR A 188 -5.04 14.54 -0.84
C TYR A 188 -5.12 15.25 0.52
N GLY A 189 -5.88 16.34 0.56
CA GLY A 189 -6.25 17.02 1.79
C GLY A 189 -7.70 17.48 1.71
N TYR A 190 -8.46 17.22 2.78
CA TYR A 190 -9.90 17.52 2.86
C TYR A 190 -10.31 17.93 4.27
N ASP A 191 -9.70 17.32 5.28
CA ASP A 191 -9.89 17.66 6.69
C ASP A 191 -8.73 18.54 7.18
N ASP A 192 -8.74 18.88 8.47
CA ASP A 192 -7.59 19.50 9.16
C ASP A 192 -7.17 18.54 10.29
N ILE A 193 -6.90 17.28 9.92
CA ILE A 193 -6.45 16.24 10.86
C ILE A 193 -5.02 16.59 11.28
N PRO A 194 -4.71 16.70 12.59
CA PRO A 194 -3.38 17.09 13.07
C PRO A 194 -2.38 15.94 13.01
N MET A 195 -2.29 15.25 11.87
CA MET A 195 -1.41 14.09 11.68
C MET A 195 0.04 14.50 11.38
N TYR A 196 0.23 15.61 10.66
CA TYR A 196 1.54 16.17 10.34
C TYR A 196 1.71 17.53 11.00
N PRO A 197 2.46 17.64 12.12
CA PRO A 197 2.79 18.92 12.72
C PRO A 197 3.57 19.81 11.73
N HIS A 198 3.16 21.06 11.58
CA HIS A 198 3.74 21.97 10.57
C HIS A 198 5.19 22.40 10.86
N ASP A 199 5.68 22.15 12.08
CA ASP A 199 7.04 22.43 12.54
C ASP A 199 7.95 21.18 12.52
N ILE A 200 7.45 20.05 12.03
CA ILE A 200 8.20 18.80 11.88
C ILE A 200 8.17 18.39 10.41
N GLU A 201 9.33 18.09 9.83
CA GLU A 201 9.39 17.51 8.49
C GLU A 201 8.88 16.06 8.54
N PRO A 202 7.86 15.68 7.75
CA PRO A 202 7.40 14.29 7.66
C PRO A 202 8.54 13.37 7.24
N TRP A 203 8.46 12.06 7.49
CA TRP A 203 9.48 11.13 7.00
C TRP A 203 9.15 10.63 5.58
N GLU A 204 7.87 10.62 5.22
CA GLU A 204 7.31 10.19 3.93
C GLU A 204 7.93 11.00 2.77
N ALA A 205 8.44 10.32 1.74
CA ALA A 205 9.27 10.97 0.74
C ALA A 205 8.50 11.92 -0.21
N ASN A 206 7.18 11.82 -0.28
CA ASN A 206 6.30 12.56 -1.21
C ASN A 206 5.48 13.68 -0.54
N LEU A 207 5.66 13.88 0.77
CA LEU A 207 5.08 14.99 1.52
C LEU A 207 6.19 15.85 2.15
N THR A 208 5.90 17.13 2.32
CA THR A 208 6.77 18.08 3.03
C THR A 208 5.97 19.12 3.80
N THR A 209 6.47 19.56 4.95
CA THR A 209 5.99 20.75 5.67
C THR A 209 6.88 21.97 5.40
N LEU A 210 7.88 21.82 4.52
CA LEU A 210 8.93 22.80 4.19
C LEU A 210 9.91 23.11 5.32
N VAL A 211 9.89 22.35 6.42
CA VAL A 211 10.84 22.47 7.53
C VAL A 211 12.25 22.05 7.10
N ASP A 212 12.35 20.95 6.35
CA ASP A 212 13.58 20.47 5.73
C ASP A 212 13.30 19.95 4.30
N PHE A 213 12.83 20.86 3.43
CA PHE A 213 12.54 20.54 2.04
C PHE A 213 13.77 20.01 1.26
N LYS A 214 14.99 20.33 1.72
CA LYS A 214 16.24 19.86 1.11
C LYS A 214 16.40 18.34 1.20
N SER A 215 15.87 17.72 2.25
CA SER A 215 15.86 16.25 2.40
C SER A 215 14.88 15.54 1.46
N LYS A 216 13.99 16.30 0.81
CA LYS A 216 12.85 15.78 0.04
C LYS A 216 13.14 15.74 -1.46
N TRP A 217 12.46 16.55 -2.25
CA TRP A 217 12.57 16.60 -3.71
C TRP A 217 12.97 17.98 -4.22
N SER A 218 13.56 18.84 -3.37
CA SER A 218 14.04 20.14 -3.81
C SER A 218 15.03 20.04 -4.97
N ASP A 219 15.79 18.95 -5.04
CA ASP A 219 16.73 18.62 -6.14
C ASP A 219 16.04 18.34 -7.47
N MET A 220 14.73 18.04 -7.46
CA MET A 220 13.91 17.80 -8.64
C MET A 220 13.10 19.03 -9.07
N VAL A 221 13.13 20.13 -8.29
CA VAL A 221 12.39 21.36 -8.61
C VAL A 221 13.20 22.21 -9.58
N THR A 222 12.61 22.58 -10.72
CA THR A 222 13.26 23.48 -11.68
C THR A 222 13.58 24.83 -11.05
N PRO A 223 14.83 25.36 -11.19
CA PRO A 223 15.21 26.66 -10.65
C PRO A 223 14.22 27.78 -11.02
N GLY A 224 13.89 28.64 -10.05
CA GLY A 224 12.92 29.72 -10.22
C GLY A 224 11.45 29.32 -10.08
N THR A 225 11.14 28.03 -9.84
CA THR A 225 9.78 27.62 -9.47
C THR A 225 9.43 28.14 -8.07
N PRO A 226 8.29 28.84 -7.88
CA PRO A 226 7.86 29.28 -6.55
C PRO A 226 7.65 28.10 -5.60
N VAL A 227 8.03 28.27 -4.33
CA VAL A 227 7.82 27.31 -3.25
C VAL A 227 7.29 28.09 -2.04
N PRO A 228 6.04 27.87 -1.59
CA PRO A 228 5.02 27.00 -2.18
C PRO A 228 4.67 27.33 -3.63
N THR A 229 4.28 26.32 -4.40
CA THR A 229 3.95 26.45 -5.82
C THR A 229 2.45 26.71 -5.99
N PRO A 230 2.03 27.79 -6.68
CA PRO A 230 0.63 28.02 -6.99
C PRO A 230 0.01 26.85 -7.76
N GLN A 231 -1.24 26.52 -7.46
CA GLN A 231 -1.95 25.46 -8.17
C GLN A 231 -2.08 25.78 -9.67
N PRO A 232 -1.93 24.78 -10.56
CA PRO A 232 -2.28 24.98 -11.96
C PRO A 232 -3.75 25.38 -12.08
N ALA A 233 -4.02 26.40 -12.90
CA ALA A 233 -5.37 26.90 -13.11
C ALA A 233 -6.31 25.85 -13.75
N ASP A 234 -5.75 24.83 -14.38
CA ASP A 234 -6.44 23.73 -15.05
C ASP A 234 -6.55 22.44 -14.21
N LEU A 235 -6.07 22.44 -12.95
CA LEU A 235 -6.22 21.30 -12.05
C LEU A 235 -7.69 20.88 -11.91
N ASP A 236 -7.93 19.57 -11.92
CA ASP A 236 -9.25 18.92 -11.83
C ASP A 236 -10.24 19.32 -12.95
N ARG A 237 -9.77 19.93 -14.05
CA ARG A 237 -10.58 20.17 -15.25
C ARG A 237 -10.48 18.98 -16.23
N PRO A 238 -11.55 18.65 -16.97
CA PRO A 238 -11.55 17.52 -17.92
C PRO A 238 -10.45 17.57 -18.99
N ASN A 239 -9.99 18.77 -19.36
CA ASN A 239 -8.98 18.99 -20.41
C ASN A 239 -7.66 19.53 -19.84
N ALA A 240 -7.34 19.22 -18.58
CA ALA A 240 -6.09 19.63 -17.95
C ALA A 240 -4.88 19.17 -18.78
N ASN A 241 -3.98 20.09 -19.11
CA ASN A 241 -2.77 19.78 -19.85
C ASN A 241 -1.65 19.42 -18.87
N GLN A 242 -1.65 18.15 -18.43
CA GLN A 242 -0.67 17.63 -17.48
C GLN A 242 0.79 17.78 -17.92
N LYS A 243 1.05 18.06 -19.20
CA LYS A 243 2.41 18.32 -19.73
C LYS A 243 2.96 19.69 -19.29
N LEU A 244 2.09 20.62 -18.89
CA LEU A 244 2.46 21.93 -18.36
C LEU A 244 2.70 21.89 -16.84
N TRP A 245 2.27 20.82 -16.19
CA TRP A 245 2.51 20.63 -14.77
C TRP A 245 3.98 20.33 -14.53
N LYS A 246 4.47 20.79 -13.40
CA LYS A 246 5.88 20.69 -13.01
C LYS A 246 5.99 20.20 -11.58
N ILE A 247 7.17 19.74 -11.22
CA ILE A 247 7.49 19.38 -9.84
C ILE A 247 7.60 20.68 -9.03
N GLY A 248 6.94 20.72 -7.89
CA GLY A 248 6.82 21.89 -7.02
C GLY A 248 6.43 21.48 -5.60
N ALA A 249 5.84 22.38 -4.83
CA ALA A 249 5.28 22.11 -3.51
C ALA A 249 3.84 22.63 -3.45
N TYR A 250 2.87 21.74 -3.64
CA TYR A 250 1.46 22.07 -3.82
C TYR A 250 0.64 21.68 -2.58
N GLU A 251 -0.22 22.57 -2.09
CA GLU A 251 -1.25 22.26 -1.08
C GLU A 251 -2.63 22.15 -1.75
N PRO A 252 -3.60 21.38 -1.23
CA PRO A 252 -3.56 20.64 0.04
C PRO A 252 -2.89 19.25 -0.12
N ALA A 253 -2.44 18.66 0.98
CA ALA A 253 -1.85 17.32 1.04
C ALA A 253 -1.86 16.79 2.48
N GLY A 254 -1.60 15.50 2.68
CA GLY A 254 -1.46 14.91 4.02
C GLY A 254 -2.67 15.13 4.92
N TYR A 255 -3.88 15.03 4.37
CA TYR A 255 -5.14 15.25 5.10
C TYR A 255 -5.35 16.64 5.68
N THR A 256 -4.54 17.64 5.33
CA THR A 256 -4.68 19.04 5.76
C THR A 256 -4.84 19.98 4.56
N LYS A 257 -5.56 21.09 4.76
CA LYS A 257 -5.72 22.12 3.72
C LYS A 257 -4.47 22.96 3.52
N HIS A 258 -3.68 23.15 4.57
CA HIS A 258 -2.54 24.06 4.58
C HIS A 258 -1.36 23.47 5.35
N GLY A 259 -0.15 23.93 5.02
CA GLY A 259 1.07 23.61 5.77
C GLY A 259 1.71 22.25 5.42
N VAL A 260 1.03 21.41 4.64
CA VAL A 260 1.60 20.19 4.05
C VAL A 260 1.47 20.25 2.53
N TYR A 261 2.55 19.88 1.85
CA TYR A 261 2.69 20.02 0.41
C TYR A 261 3.02 18.68 -0.23
N ARG A 262 2.42 18.43 -1.41
CA ARG A 262 2.75 17.33 -2.32
C ARG A 262 3.64 17.81 -3.46
N ALA A 263 4.36 16.87 -4.07
CA ALA A 263 5.35 17.18 -5.11
C ALA A 263 4.79 17.58 -6.48
N TYR A 264 3.56 17.17 -6.78
CA TYR A 264 2.99 17.30 -8.12
C TYR A 264 1.48 17.62 -8.04
N PRO A 265 0.89 18.29 -9.04
CA PRO A 265 -0.51 18.68 -8.96
C PRO A 265 -1.47 17.50 -8.77
N ASP A 266 -1.18 16.33 -9.34
CA ASP A 266 -1.97 15.12 -9.15
C ASP A 266 -1.10 13.86 -9.14
N CYS A 267 -1.55 12.81 -8.45
CA CYS A 267 -0.81 11.57 -8.25
C CYS A 267 -1.78 10.42 -7.95
N ARG A 268 -1.35 9.17 -8.17
CA ARG A 268 -2.00 7.96 -7.61
C ARG A 268 -2.21 8.07 -6.09
N MET A 269 -1.30 8.74 -5.36
CA MET A 269 -1.44 9.01 -3.92
C MET A 269 -2.42 10.14 -3.59
N ARG A 270 -2.97 10.84 -4.59
CA ARG A 270 -3.99 11.90 -4.42
C ARG A 270 -5.36 11.43 -4.89
N THR A 271 -5.44 10.84 -6.09
CA THR A 271 -6.72 10.44 -6.70
C THR A 271 -6.66 9.05 -7.31
N ASN A 272 -7.80 8.36 -7.27
CA ASN A 272 -7.95 7.04 -7.92
C ASN A 272 -8.04 7.16 -9.45
N GLN A 273 -8.40 8.33 -9.98
CA GLN A 273 -8.54 8.58 -11.42
C GLN A 273 -7.17 8.77 -12.09
N ASN A 274 -6.17 9.29 -11.37
CA ASN A 274 -4.83 9.44 -11.93
C ASN A 274 -4.18 8.07 -12.15
N PRO A 275 -3.82 7.69 -13.38
CA PRO A 275 -3.24 6.39 -13.65
C PRO A 275 -1.77 6.25 -13.20
N ASN A 276 -1.12 7.30 -12.71
CA ASN A 276 0.32 7.30 -12.47
C ASN A 276 0.71 7.79 -11.07
N PHE A 277 1.75 7.19 -10.50
CA PHE A 277 2.52 7.84 -9.44
C PHE A 277 3.23 9.08 -10.00
N CYS A 278 3.28 10.17 -9.24
CA CYS A 278 4.03 11.36 -9.63
C CYS A 278 5.54 11.07 -9.69
N PRO A 279 6.35 11.90 -10.37
CA PRO A 279 7.79 11.65 -10.52
C PRO A 279 8.55 11.44 -9.19
N VAL A 280 8.14 12.12 -8.13
CA VAL A 280 8.75 11.98 -6.79
C VAL A 280 8.39 10.65 -6.15
N CYS A 281 7.12 10.23 -6.23
CA CYS A 281 6.69 8.89 -5.82
C CYS A 281 7.43 7.80 -6.61
N GLN A 282 7.56 7.95 -7.93
CA GLN A 282 8.30 6.99 -8.76
C GLN A 282 9.78 6.90 -8.36
N ARG A 283 10.43 8.03 -8.05
CA ARG A 283 11.79 8.06 -7.53
C ARG A 283 11.90 7.33 -6.19
N ALA A 284 10.97 7.56 -5.27
CA ALA A 284 10.95 6.92 -3.95
C ALA A 284 10.78 5.39 -4.07
N ILE A 285 9.80 4.94 -4.86
CA ILE A 285 9.57 3.52 -5.14
C ILE A 285 10.81 2.90 -5.81
N THR A 286 11.43 3.57 -6.79
CA THR A 286 12.63 3.07 -7.48
C THR A 286 13.79 2.90 -6.50
N LYS A 287 14.03 3.89 -5.62
CA LYS A 287 15.08 3.82 -4.60
C LYS A 287 14.87 2.61 -3.68
N LEU A 288 13.63 2.36 -3.26
CA LEU A 288 13.31 1.23 -2.40
C LEU A 288 13.49 -0.11 -3.10
N ILE A 289 13.01 -0.24 -4.35
CA ILE A 289 13.20 -1.47 -5.12
C ILE A 289 14.69 -1.79 -5.26
N LYS A 290 15.51 -0.79 -5.58
CA LYS A 290 16.97 -0.95 -5.68
C LYS A 290 17.59 -1.32 -4.34
N PHE A 291 17.18 -0.66 -3.25
CA PHE A 291 17.66 -0.98 -1.91
C PHE A 291 17.47 -2.46 -1.53
N TYR A 292 16.36 -3.09 -1.92
CA TYR A 292 16.13 -4.51 -1.65
C TYR A 292 16.85 -5.46 -2.61
N THR A 293 17.31 -5.00 -3.77
CA THR A 293 17.68 -5.91 -4.89
C THR A 293 19.05 -5.64 -5.52
N GLU A 294 19.79 -4.63 -5.06
CA GLU A 294 21.15 -4.28 -5.48
C GLU A 294 22.08 -4.25 -4.28
#